data_AF-A0A6I4YUM0-F1
#
_entry.id   AF-A0A6I4YUM0-F1
#
_cell.length_a   1.000
_cell.length_b   1.000
_cell.length_c   1.000
_cell.angle_alpha   90.00
_cell.angle_beta   90.00
_cell.angle_gamma   90.00
#
_symmetry.space_group_name_H-M   'P 1'
#
loop_
_entity.id
_entity.type
_entity.pdbx_description
1 polymer ?
#
loop_
_entity_poly.entity_id
_entity_poly.type
_entity_poly.pdbx_seq_one_letter_code
_entity_poly.pdbx_strand_id
1 'polypeptide(L)'
;MSPQNTTPNWHSYIDTGNSADIVKSTTVAQAIGNKIDAINGQATELALDTSSTLDGMTVEEVLARLRTLHDTLASLNDSAPLSGSAGLVSEDHPGIGLHTRGSDNAVLYGDGINGWRPLALTSDLQNESQRAQQAEGQLVSGTYGMVQGDHPGLGLHTQNNSGAVLYNDAANGWRYLVVGEGNNTDGAVRAAVFSTGANGDRSSPTFIDSDGHYIGLLPAQNPVVNGTLNTDTIASVGGAAVSVSYNNGGRVAFQNDGNMVGYSPSNDVNFALGTESSIVQGPLAINSGKYALTLTPTTIVNGYPRGAIGWTGSNWYPGGDGAIICPSGNMLMESSKNNDPSFTQRFTVNASHDTAVTFPQQFSNDNVQVSAIPQDSGNDHLHVINFFEVNRFRVIISINVWTGSSFTNQITPIPVMFTVTGAK
;
A
#
# COMPACT_ATOMS: atom_id res chain seq x y z
N MET A 1 68.18 -82.75 54.72
CA MET A 1 69.01 -83.67 55.52
C MET A 1 68.10 -84.34 56.51
N SER A 2 67.79 -85.64 56.35
CA SER A 2 66.92 -86.35 57.29
C SER A 2 67.59 -86.44 58.66
N PRO A 3 66.91 -86.16 59.78
CA PRO A 3 67.51 -86.30 61.10
C PRO A 3 67.84 -87.77 61.37
N GLN A 4 69.10 -88.08 61.68
CA GLN A 4 69.47 -89.42 62.13
C GLN A 4 68.86 -89.67 63.51
N ASN A 5 67.91 -90.60 63.56
CA ASN A 5 67.34 -91.11 64.80
C ASN A 5 68.43 -91.91 65.52
N THR A 6 69.22 -91.25 66.35
CA THR A 6 70.28 -91.91 67.12
C THR A 6 69.65 -92.56 68.35
N THR A 7 69.58 -93.88 68.34
CA THR A 7 69.28 -94.64 69.57
C THR A 7 70.44 -94.38 70.55
N PRO A 8 70.19 -93.80 71.73
CA PRO A 8 71.25 -93.64 72.72
C PRO A 8 71.81 -95.01 73.07
N ASN A 9 73.13 -95.11 73.23
CA ASN A 9 73.82 -96.36 73.53
C ASN A 9 73.68 -96.75 75.01
N TRP A 10 72.49 -96.57 75.58
CA TRP A 10 72.16 -96.83 76.97
C TRP A 10 71.33 -98.10 77.07
N HIS A 11 71.74 -99.00 77.98
CA HIS A 11 71.02 -100.23 78.27
C HIS A 11 70.25 -100.08 79.59
N SER A 12 69.12 -100.78 79.71
CA SER A 12 68.35 -100.78 80.96
C SER A 12 69.09 -101.59 82.02
N TYR A 13 69.29 -101.00 83.21
CA TYR A 13 69.82 -101.73 84.37
C TYR A 13 69.00 -102.99 84.69
N ILE A 14 67.68 -102.94 84.48
CA ILE A 14 66.80 -104.09 84.73
C ILE A 14 67.15 -105.26 83.80
N ASP A 15 67.62 -104.97 82.59
CA ASP A 15 67.95 -106.00 81.60
C ASP A 15 69.38 -106.54 81.77
N THR A 16 70.34 -105.70 82.18
CA THR A 16 71.75 -106.10 82.27
C THR A 16 72.22 -106.48 83.67
N GLY A 17 71.54 -106.00 84.72
CA GLY A 17 71.96 -106.11 86.12
C GLY A 17 73.25 -105.35 86.48
N ASN A 18 73.87 -104.65 85.53
CA ASN A 18 75.14 -103.95 85.70
C ASN A 18 74.92 -102.50 86.16
N SER A 19 75.32 -102.17 87.38
CA SER A 19 75.11 -100.83 87.96
C SER A 19 75.77 -99.70 87.18
N ALA A 20 76.75 -99.99 86.31
CA ALA A 20 77.36 -98.99 85.43
C ALA A 20 76.41 -98.46 84.34
N ASP A 21 75.32 -99.19 84.04
CA ASP A 21 74.34 -98.82 83.01
C ASP A 21 73.24 -97.87 83.54
N ILE A 22 73.26 -97.52 84.83
CA ILE A 22 72.31 -96.57 85.41
C ILE A 22 72.67 -95.15 84.94
N VAL A 23 71.90 -94.64 83.98
CA VAL A 23 72.03 -93.27 83.47
C VAL A 23 71.33 -92.28 84.41
N LYS A 24 71.98 -91.15 84.69
CA LYS A 24 71.39 -90.08 85.52
C LYS A 24 70.16 -89.49 84.82
N SER A 25 69.10 -89.21 85.59
CA SER A 25 67.83 -88.66 85.07
C SER A 25 68.01 -87.35 84.29
N THR A 26 68.99 -86.53 84.66
CA THR A 26 69.33 -85.28 83.96
C THR A 26 69.73 -85.51 82.51
N THR A 27 70.44 -86.62 82.23
CA THR A 27 70.90 -86.95 80.88
C THR A 27 69.72 -87.42 80.01
N VAL A 28 68.77 -88.16 80.59
CA VAL A 28 67.52 -88.58 79.91
C VAL A 28 66.64 -87.37 79.62
N ALA A 29 66.47 -86.48 80.60
CA ALA A 29 65.68 -85.25 80.43
C ALA A 29 66.27 -84.34 79.34
N GLN A 30 67.59 -84.22 79.26
CA GLN A 30 68.26 -83.45 78.23
C GLN A 30 68.06 -84.05 76.82
N ALA A 31 68.07 -85.38 76.69
CA ALA A 31 67.81 -86.05 75.41
C ALA A 31 66.36 -85.88 74.93
N ILE A 32 65.38 -85.91 75.83
CA ILE A 32 63.97 -85.65 75.50
C ILE A 32 63.76 -84.16 75.19
N GLY A 33 64.35 -83.28 76.00
CA GLY A 33 64.31 -81.84 75.79
C GLY A 33 64.91 -81.41 74.45
N ASN A 34 65.93 -82.12 73.93
CA ASN A 34 66.48 -81.85 72.60
C ASN A 34 65.55 -82.32 71.44
N LYS A 35 64.54 -83.16 71.70
CA LYS A 35 63.58 -83.63 70.68
C LYS A 35 62.35 -82.71 70.54
N ILE A 36 62.05 -81.89 71.54
CA ILE A 36 60.97 -80.92 71.52
C ILE A 36 61.64 -79.56 71.41
N ASP A 37 61.40 -78.81 70.33
CA ASP A 37 62.06 -77.52 70.15
C ASP A 37 61.76 -76.60 71.35
N ALA A 38 62.82 -76.27 72.09
CA ALA A 38 62.76 -75.61 73.38
C ALA A 38 62.24 -74.17 73.30
N ILE A 39 62.08 -73.59 72.11
CA ILE A 39 61.65 -72.19 71.94
C ILE A 39 60.12 -72.06 71.85
N ASN A 40 59.43 -73.00 71.20
CA ASN A 40 57.98 -72.86 70.90
C ASN A 40 57.12 -74.04 71.40
N GLY A 41 57.70 -75.06 72.04
CA GLY A 41 56.95 -76.20 72.57
C GLY A 41 56.32 -77.10 71.50
N GLN A 42 56.76 -76.98 70.24
CA GLN A 42 56.33 -77.82 69.13
C GLN A 42 57.39 -78.87 68.81
N ALA A 43 56.95 -80.10 68.53
CA ALA A 43 57.81 -81.09 67.90
C ALA A 43 58.16 -80.60 66.49
N THR A 44 59.45 -80.68 66.14
CA THR A 44 59.94 -80.38 64.79
C THR A 44 59.12 -81.17 63.76
N GLU A 45 58.57 -80.50 62.73
CA GLU A 45 57.69 -81.01 61.64
C GLU A 45 56.17 -80.72 61.69
N LEU A 46 55.67 -79.86 62.60
CA LEU A 46 54.26 -79.39 62.55
C LEU A 46 54.07 -78.17 61.61
N ALA A 47 54.31 -78.35 60.30
CA ALA A 47 53.97 -77.34 59.29
C ALA A 47 52.54 -77.57 58.75
N LEU A 48 51.67 -76.55 58.80
CA LEU A 48 50.37 -76.59 58.13
C LEU A 48 50.57 -76.46 56.62
N ASP A 49 50.53 -77.58 55.92
CA ASP A 49 50.59 -77.70 54.45
C ASP A 49 49.17 -77.64 53.83
N THR A 50 49.05 -77.46 52.51
CA THR A 50 47.76 -77.48 51.79
C THR A 50 46.99 -78.79 51.96
N SER A 51 47.70 -79.87 52.29
CA SER A 51 47.14 -81.18 52.65
C SER A 51 46.63 -81.28 54.09
N SER A 52 46.96 -80.31 54.95
CA SER A 52 46.47 -80.26 56.33
C SER A 52 44.98 -80.03 56.36
N THR A 53 44.29 -80.68 57.29
CA THR A 53 42.85 -80.54 57.44
C THR A 53 42.49 -79.62 58.59
N LEU A 54 41.57 -78.70 58.33
CA LEU A 54 40.89 -77.88 59.33
C LEU A 54 39.42 -78.28 59.31
N ASP A 55 38.93 -78.83 60.43
CA ASP A 55 37.55 -79.30 60.55
C ASP A 55 37.13 -80.26 59.41
N GLY A 56 38.04 -81.18 59.07
CA GLY A 56 37.80 -82.21 58.06
C GLY A 56 37.93 -81.78 56.60
N MET A 57 38.12 -80.48 56.30
CA MET A 57 38.45 -79.99 54.95
C MET A 57 39.92 -79.66 54.83
N THR A 58 40.52 -79.89 53.68
CA THR A 58 41.90 -79.45 53.43
C THR A 58 41.94 -77.91 53.36
N VAL A 59 43.08 -77.33 53.72
CA VAL A 59 43.30 -75.88 53.56
C VAL A 59 43.07 -75.42 52.11
N GLU A 60 43.39 -76.28 51.15
CA GLU A 60 43.12 -76.04 49.73
C GLU A 60 41.62 -75.91 49.41
N GLU A 61 40.78 -76.79 49.96
CA GLU A 61 39.32 -76.75 49.78
C GLU A 61 38.70 -75.47 50.36
N VAL A 62 39.19 -75.01 51.51
CA VAL A 62 38.74 -73.76 52.14
C VAL A 62 39.06 -72.56 51.24
N LEU A 63 40.27 -72.49 50.70
CA LEU A 63 40.68 -71.41 49.79
C LEU A 63 39.88 -71.41 48.48
N ALA A 64 39.55 -72.59 47.95
CA ALA A 64 38.72 -72.72 46.75
C ALA A 64 37.32 -72.14 46.98
N ARG A 65 36.68 -72.45 48.11
CA ARG A 65 35.34 -71.92 48.46
C ARG A 65 35.31 -70.40 48.59
N LEU A 66 36.35 -69.81 49.18
CA LEU A 66 36.47 -68.37 49.31
C LEU A 66 36.53 -67.65 47.96
N ARG A 67 37.22 -68.24 46.97
CA ARG A 67 37.24 -67.70 45.59
C ARG A 67 35.86 -67.77 44.94
N THR A 68 35.17 -68.91 45.04
CA THR A 68 33.81 -69.05 44.48
C THR A 68 32.83 -68.02 45.06
N LEU A 69 32.92 -67.74 46.36
CA LEU A 69 32.09 -66.74 47.01
C LEU A 69 32.35 -65.32 46.45
N HIS A 70 33.63 -64.99 46.24
CA HIS A 70 34.03 -63.70 45.67
C HIS A 70 33.47 -63.50 44.25
N ASP A 71 33.60 -64.51 43.38
CA ASP A 71 33.10 -64.46 42.01
C ASP A 71 31.57 -64.32 41.96
N THR A 72 30.88 -65.02 42.87
CA THR A 72 29.41 -64.93 42.98
C THR A 72 28.96 -63.51 43.33
N LEU A 73 29.62 -62.86 44.29
CA LEU A 73 29.26 -61.51 44.72
C LEU A 73 29.49 -60.46 43.62
N ALA A 74 30.58 -60.58 42.86
CA ALA A 74 30.85 -59.69 41.73
C ALA A 74 29.75 -59.78 40.65
N SER A 75 29.28 -61.00 40.35
CA SER A 75 28.24 -61.22 39.34
C SER A 75 26.88 -60.58 39.68
N LEU A 76 26.55 -60.44 40.97
CA LEU A 76 25.29 -59.83 41.41
C LEU A 76 25.27 -58.30 41.26
N ASN A 77 26.43 -57.65 41.26
CA ASN A 77 26.51 -56.19 41.25
C ASN A 77 26.47 -55.59 39.83
N ASP A 78 26.99 -56.30 38.83
CA ASP A 78 27.17 -55.76 37.48
C ASP A 78 25.99 -56.01 36.52
N SER A 79 24.92 -56.67 36.98
CA SER A 79 23.79 -57.06 36.09
C SER A 79 22.40 -57.01 36.74
N ALA A 80 22.28 -56.49 37.97
CA ALA A 80 20.98 -56.38 38.62
C ALA A 80 20.14 -55.23 37.99
N PRO A 81 18.90 -55.50 37.53
CA PRO A 81 18.01 -54.42 37.07
C PRO A 81 17.67 -53.47 38.23
N LEU A 82 17.69 -52.16 37.95
CA LEU A 82 17.37 -51.11 38.92
C LEU A 82 15.89 -51.08 39.28
N SER A 83 15.00 -51.42 38.34
CA SER A 83 13.57 -51.61 38.62
C SER A 83 13.31 -53.10 38.83
N GLY A 84 12.79 -53.48 40.01
CA GLY A 84 12.35 -54.85 40.27
C GLY A 84 11.24 -55.32 39.32
N SER A 85 10.80 -56.57 39.46
CA SER A 85 9.78 -57.19 38.59
C SER A 85 8.33 -56.98 39.03
N ALA A 86 8.11 -56.29 40.16
CA ALA A 86 6.77 -56.08 40.70
C ALA A 86 5.96 -55.13 39.81
N GLY A 87 4.84 -55.62 39.28
CA GLY A 87 3.94 -54.86 38.41
C GLY A 87 4.23 -54.98 36.92
N LEU A 88 5.29 -55.70 36.53
CA LEU A 88 5.56 -56.02 35.12
C LEU A 88 4.52 -57.04 34.61
N VAL A 89 3.92 -56.78 33.45
CA VAL A 89 3.07 -57.74 32.74
C VAL A 89 3.88 -58.47 31.66
N SER A 90 3.24 -59.42 30.96
CA SER A 90 3.86 -60.08 29.81
C SER A 90 4.35 -59.03 28.80
N GLU A 91 5.58 -59.19 28.29
CA GLU A 91 6.31 -58.26 27.40
C GLU A 91 6.98 -57.05 28.07
N ASP A 92 6.76 -56.81 29.36
CA ASP A 92 7.51 -55.79 30.09
C ASP A 92 8.92 -56.27 30.42
N HIS A 93 9.89 -55.38 30.26
CA HIS A 93 11.29 -55.64 30.55
C HIS A 93 11.75 -54.77 31.70
N PRO A 94 12.37 -55.36 32.75
CA PRO A 94 12.90 -54.58 33.85
C PRO A 94 13.99 -53.63 33.34
N GLY A 95 13.89 -52.37 33.74
CA GLY A 95 14.85 -51.33 33.42
C GLY A 95 16.15 -51.55 34.16
N ILE A 96 17.25 -51.48 33.42
CA ILE A 96 18.62 -51.49 33.94
C ILE A 96 19.04 -50.06 34.31
N GLY A 97 18.44 -49.02 33.71
CA GLY A 97 18.59 -47.64 34.17
C GLY A 97 18.15 -46.54 33.19
N LEU A 98 18.43 -45.30 33.58
CA LEU A 98 18.27 -44.08 32.76
C LEU A 98 19.64 -43.43 32.58
N HIS A 99 19.96 -42.98 31.36
CA HIS A 99 21.22 -42.33 31.02
C HIS A 99 20.99 -41.12 30.12
N THR A 100 21.91 -40.15 30.10
CA THR A 100 21.89 -39.04 29.12
C THR A 100 23.06 -39.20 28.16
N ARG A 101 22.81 -39.31 26.86
CA ARG A 101 23.87 -39.47 25.86
C ARG A 101 24.67 -38.19 25.72
N GLY A 102 26.00 -38.27 25.83
CA GLY A 102 26.86 -37.07 25.85
C GLY A 102 26.88 -36.23 24.56
N SER A 103 26.47 -36.77 23.40
CA SER A 103 26.51 -36.05 22.12
C SER A 103 25.35 -35.09 21.89
N ASP A 104 24.16 -35.43 22.40
CA ASP A 104 22.90 -34.74 22.12
C ASP A 104 22.06 -34.51 23.40
N ASN A 105 22.58 -34.91 24.56
CA ASN A 105 21.89 -34.92 25.86
C ASN A 105 20.56 -35.68 25.85
N ALA A 106 20.35 -36.60 24.91
CA ALA A 106 19.13 -37.39 24.85
C ALA A 106 19.01 -38.32 26.06
N VAL A 107 17.84 -38.33 26.71
CA VAL A 107 17.52 -39.29 27.78
C VAL A 107 17.29 -40.66 27.16
N LEU A 108 18.10 -41.63 27.57
CA LEU A 108 18.05 -43.03 27.17
C LEU A 108 17.52 -43.89 28.31
N TYR A 109 16.65 -44.83 27.97
CA TYR A 109 16.23 -45.93 28.82
C TYR A 109 16.96 -47.21 28.39
N GLY A 110 17.52 -47.92 29.36
CA GLY A 110 18.17 -49.22 29.15
C GLY A 110 17.36 -50.33 29.78
N ASP A 111 17.13 -51.41 29.02
CA ASP A 111 16.63 -52.68 29.55
C ASP A 111 17.51 -53.85 29.08
N GLY A 112 17.26 -55.03 29.65
CA GLY A 112 18.06 -56.22 29.38
C GLY A 112 17.87 -56.85 28.00
N ILE A 113 16.94 -56.36 27.17
CA ILE A 113 16.60 -56.99 25.89
C ILE A 113 16.98 -56.12 24.70
N ASN A 114 16.62 -54.84 24.74
CA ASN A 114 16.76 -53.92 23.63
C ASN A 114 17.97 -52.98 23.81
N GLY A 115 18.66 -53.05 24.94
CA GLY A 115 19.76 -52.17 25.28
C GLY A 115 19.32 -50.71 25.47
N TRP A 116 20.29 -49.79 25.42
CA TRP A 116 20.07 -48.35 25.62
C TRP A 116 19.42 -47.71 24.40
N ARG A 117 18.23 -47.13 24.57
CA ARG A 117 17.46 -46.45 23.52
C ARG A 117 16.81 -45.15 24.02
N PRO A 118 16.51 -44.18 23.15
CA PRO A 118 15.81 -42.95 23.55
C PRO A 118 14.49 -43.24 24.26
N LEU A 119 14.19 -42.47 25.32
CA LEU A 119 12.98 -42.63 26.13
C LEU A 119 11.69 -42.22 25.38
N ALA A 120 11.79 -41.28 24.43
CA ALA A 120 10.72 -40.96 23.49
C ALA A 120 10.88 -41.80 22.22
N LEU A 121 9.81 -42.48 21.80
CA LEU A 121 9.85 -43.27 20.58
C LEU A 121 9.94 -42.33 19.37
N THR A 122 10.56 -42.78 18.28
CA THR A 122 10.57 -42.04 17.01
C THR A 122 9.15 -41.69 16.55
N SER A 123 8.16 -42.51 16.89
CA SER A 123 6.74 -42.24 16.65
C SER A 123 6.22 -41.00 17.38
N ASP A 124 6.68 -40.74 18.61
CA ASP A 124 6.26 -39.57 19.38
C ASP A 124 6.82 -38.29 18.76
N LEU A 125 8.07 -38.35 18.30
CA LEU A 125 8.69 -37.26 17.54
C LEU A 125 7.97 -37.03 16.19
N GLN A 126 7.55 -38.10 15.51
CA GLN A 126 6.79 -38.01 14.27
C GLN A 126 5.39 -37.43 14.50
N ASN A 127 4.70 -37.83 15.56
CA ASN A 127 3.38 -37.29 15.93
C ASN A 127 3.47 -35.80 16.27
N GLU A 128 4.50 -35.39 17.03
CA GLU A 128 4.72 -33.98 17.34
C GLU A 128 5.10 -33.18 16.09
N SER A 129 5.92 -33.75 15.20
CA SER A 129 6.24 -33.13 13.91
C SER A 129 4.99 -32.96 13.03
N GLN A 130 4.08 -33.94 13.01
CA GLN A 130 2.80 -33.84 12.30
C GLN A 130 1.87 -32.80 12.92
N ARG A 131 1.77 -32.75 14.26
CA ARG A 131 0.98 -31.73 14.97
C ARG A 131 1.50 -30.32 14.65
N ALA A 132 2.82 -30.12 14.69
CA ALA A 132 3.47 -28.87 14.35
C ALA A 132 3.21 -28.46 12.89
N GLN A 133 3.36 -29.39 11.93
CA GLN A 133 3.04 -29.16 10.52
C GLN A 133 1.57 -28.78 10.29
N GLN A 134 0.63 -29.39 11.01
CA GLN A 134 -0.79 -29.05 10.92
C GLN A 134 -1.10 -27.68 11.52
N ALA A 135 -0.42 -27.29 12.60
CA ALA A 135 -0.56 -25.96 13.20
C ALA A 135 0.05 -24.87 12.30
N GLU A 136 1.21 -25.14 11.69
CA GLU A 136 1.86 -24.25 10.72
C GLU A 136 1.10 -24.16 9.40
N GLY A 137 0.39 -25.23 9.01
CA GLY A 137 -0.50 -25.27 7.86
C GLY A 137 -1.79 -24.45 8.00
N GLN A 138 -2.03 -23.80 9.14
CA GLN A 138 -3.17 -22.87 9.33
C GLN A 138 -2.87 -21.44 8.86
N LEU A 139 -1.63 -21.12 8.50
CA LEU A 139 -1.28 -19.86 7.86
C LEU A 139 -1.45 -20.00 6.34
N VAL A 140 -2.10 -19.02 5.71
CA VAL A 140 -2.27 -19.01 4.25
C VAL A 140 -0.96 -18.65 3.54
N SER A 141 -0.09 -17.88 4.20
CA SER A 141 1.22 -17.52 3.70
C SER A 141 2.26 -17.74 4.79
N GLY A 142 3.24 -18.61 4.51
CA GLY A 142 4.41 -18.79 5.37
C GLY A 142 5.34 -17.56 5.33
N THR A 143 6.38 -17.54 6.15
CA THR A 143 7.30 -16.38 6.26
C THR A 143 8.31 -16.27 5.12
N TYR A 144 8.34 -17.24 4.21
CA TYR A 144 9.32 -17.29 3.12
C TYR A 144 9.03 -16.19 2.09
N GLY A 145 9.97 -15.25 1.93
CA GLY A 145 9.84 -14.11 1.02
C GLY A 145 9.32 -12.82 1.65
N MET A 146 9.03 -12.81 2.95
CA MET A 146 8.66 -11.60 3.68
C MET A 146 9.87 -10.70 3.92
N VAL A 147 9.70 -9.39 3.73
CA VAL A 147 10.68 -8.35 4.08
C VAL A 147 10.28 -7.64 5.39
N GLN A 148 11.18 -6.78 5.89
CA GLN A 148 10.91 -6.00 7.11
C GLN A 148 9.69 -5.08 6.91
N GLY A 149 8.63 -5.31 7.70
CA GLY A 149 7.37 -4.57 7.63
C GLY A 149 6.18 -5.41 7.16
N ASP A 150 6.43 -6.60 6.60
CA ASP A 150 5.35 -7.48 6.14
C ASP A 150 4.63 -8.15 7.31
N HIS A 151 3.31 -8.31 7.18
CA HIS A 151 2.49 -9.04 8.15
C HIS A 151 2.06 -10.39 7.57
N PRO A 152 2.25 -11.50 8.32
CA PRO A 152 1.92 -12.82 7.83
C PRO A 152 0.40 -12.98 7.67
N GLY A 153 0.00 -13.68 6.61
CA GLY A 153 -1.40 -13.94 6.29
C GLY A 153 -2.01 -15.01 7.19
N LEU A 154 -3.01 -14.60 7.97
CA LEU A 154 -3.74 -15.47 8.89
C LEU A 154 -4.85 -16.28 8.20
N GLY A 155 -5.40 -15.81 7.08
CA GLY A 155 -6.56 -16.47 6.47
C GLY A 155 -7.04 -15.86 5.16
N LEU A 156 -7.73 -16.68 4.36
CA LEU A 156 -8.55 -16.27 3.21
C LEU A 156 -9.98 -16.73 3.44
N HIS A 157 -10.95 -15.88 3.15
CA HIS A 157 -12.37 -16.18 3.32
C HIS A 157 -13.19 -15.62 2.18
N THR A 158 -14.27 -16.28 1.77
CA THR A 158 -15.22 -15.75 0.79
C THR A 158 -16.50 -15.32 1.48
N GLN A 159 -16.93 -14.08 1.25
CA GLN A 159 -18.11 -13.54 1.91
C GLN A 159 -19.40 -14.06 1.25
N ASN A 160 -20.28 -14.71 2.02
CA ASN A 160 -21.47 -15.42 1.52
C ASN A 160 -22.39 -14.61 0.60
N ASN A 161 -22.52 -13.29 0.79
CA ASN A 161 -23.48 -12.47 0.04
C ASN A 161 -22.88 -11.77 -1.20
N SER A 162 -21.55 -11.61 -1.25
CA SER A 162 -20.88 -10.88 -2.34
C SER A 162 -19.97 -11.78 -3.17
N GLY A 163 -19.67 -12.99 -2.69
CA GLY A 163 -18.66 -13.87 -3.29
C GLY A 163 -17.24 -13.33 -3.23
N ALA A 164 -17.03 -12.19 -2.56
CA ALA A 164 -15.75 -11.50 -2.53
C ALA A 164 -14.75 -12.23 -1.63
N VAL A 165 -13.50 -12.34 -2.10
CA VAL A 165 -12.39 -12.92 -1.33
C VAL A 165 -11.87 -11.87 -0.35
N LEU A 166 -11.71 -12.28 0.90
CA LEU A 166 -11.17 -11.51 2.01
C LEU A 166 -9.84 -12.14 2.43
N TYR A 167 -8.86 -11.31 2.76
CA TYR A 167 -7.58 -11.65 3.37
C TYR A 167 -7.51 -11.11 4.79
N ASN A 168 -6.94 -11.90 5.70
CA ASN A 168 -6.74 -11.53 7.10
C ASN A 168 -5.24 -11.50 7.41
N ASP A 169 -4.78 -10.44 8.08
CA ASP A 169 -3.46 -10.38 8.68
C ASP A 169 -3.54 -9.95 10.16
N ALA A 170 -2.48 -10.22 10.89
CA ALA A 170 -2.42 -10.00 12.34
C ALA A 170 -2.50 -8.54 12.78
N ALA A 171 -2.17 -7.58 11.92
CA ALA A 171 -2.20 -6.16 12.25
C ALA A 171 -3.55 -5.52 11.93
N ASN A 172 -4.27 -6.07 10.96
CA ASN A 172 -5.27 -5.32 10.21
C ASN A 172 -6.65 -5.96 10.11
N GLY A 173 -6.80 -7.24 10.50
CA GLY A 173 -8.06 -7.97 10.42
C GLY A 173 -8.49 -8.32 8.99
N TRP A 174 -9.75 -8.75 8.82
CA TRP A 174 -10.31 -9.14 7.52
C TRP A 174 -10.52 -7.95 6.58
N ARG A 175 -9.97 -8.03 5.36
CA ARG A 175 -10.08 -7.01 4.29
C ARG A 175 -10.27 -7.67 2.94
N TYR A 176 -10.77 -6.95 1.94
CA TYR A 176 -10.89 -7.51 0.58
C TYR A 176 -9.53 -7.79 -0.04
N LEU A 177 -9.33 -9.03 -0.52
CA LEU A 177 -8.15 -9.39 -1.28
C LEU A 177 -8.33 -8.90 -2.72
N VAL A 178 -7.39 -8.08 -3.19
CA VAL A 178 -7.35 -7.62 -4.58
C VAL A 178 -6.12 -8.24 -5.25
N VAL A 179 -6.35 -9.11 -6.24
CA VAL A 179 -5.28 -9.71 -7.05
C VAL A 179 -5.10 -8.84 -8.29
N GLY A 180 -3.93 -8.19 -8.41
CA GLY A 180 -3.53 -7.52 -9.65
C GLY A 180 -2.61 -8.43 -10.46
N GLU A 181 -2.95 -8.71 -11.72
CA GLU A 181 -2.02 -9.35 -12.65
C GLU A 181 -1.02 -8.31 -13.16
N GLY A 182 0.25 -8.45 -12.78
CA GLY A 182 1.34 -7.61 -13.25
C GLY A 182 1.79 -8.00 -14.65
N ASN A 183 1.04 -7.65 -15.70
CA ASN A 183 1.59 -7.59 -17.05
C ASN A 183 2.15 -6.18 -17.29
N ASN A 184 3.48 -6.09 -17.37
CA ASN A 184 4.28 -4.86 -17.35
C ASN A 184 4.18 -3.98 -18.62
N THR A 185 3.06 -3.97 -19.34
CA THR A 185 3.00 -3.28 -20.65
C THR A 185 1.85 -2.29 -20.84
N ASP A 186 0.83 -2.25 -20.00
CA ASP A 186 -0.18 -1.19 -20.09
C ASP A 186 -0.61 -0.74 -18.69
N GLY A 187 -0.53 0.56 -18.43
CA GLY A 187 -0.78 1.21 -17.14
C GLY A 187 -2.25 1.19 -16.69
N ALA A 188 -2.91 0.04 -16.74
CA ALA A 188 -4.27 -0.13 -16.27
C ALA A 188 -4.29 -0.63 -14.81
N VAL A 189 -4.69 0.28 -13.92
CA VAL A 189 -5.28 0.07 -12.59
C VAL A 189 -4.57 -0.93 -11.66
N ARG A 190 -3.79 -0.38 -10.71
CA ARG A 190 -3.11 -1.13 -9.65
C ARG A 190 -3.84 -0.94 -8.31
N ALA A 191 -4.76 -1.86 -8.01
CA ALA A 191 -5.50 -2.01 -6.75
C ALA A 191 -6.50 -0.88 -6.37
N ALA A 192 -7.76 -1.27 -6.15
CA ALA A 192 -8.73 -0.45 -5.43
C ALA A 192 -8.63 -0.76 -3.93
N VAL A 193 -7.97 0.11 -3.17
CA VAL A 193 -7.96 0.02 -1.70
C VAL A 193 -9.26 0.61 -1.18
N PHE A 194 -10.14 -0.23 -0.65
CA PHE A 194 -11.27 0.22 0.14
C PHE A 194 -10.80 0.40 1.59
N SER A 195 -10.47 1.62 1.99
CA SER A 195 -10.30 1.92 3.41
C SER A 195 -11.69 2.12 4.02
N THR A 196 -12.05 1.28 4.98
CA THR A 196 -13.18 1.58 5.87
C THR A 196 -12.75 2.72 6.77
N GLY A 197 -13.39 3.89 6.64
CA GLY A 197 -13.22 4.96 7.62
C GLY A 197 -13.67 4.49 9.01
N ALA A 198 -13.21 5.16 10.06
CA ALA A 198 -13.46 4.83 11.47
C ALA A 198 -14.95 4.69 11.87
N ASN A 199 -15.88 5.09 10.99
CA ASN A 199 -17.33 5.04 11.19
C ASN A 199 -18.05 4.02 10.28
N GLY A 200 -17.35 3.14 9.56
CA GLY A 200 -17.97 2.16 8.66
C GLY A 200 -18.48 2.74 7.33
N ASP A 201 -18.25 4.03 7.07
CA ASP A 201 -18.55 4.63 5.78
C ASP A 201 -17.54 4.20 4.71
N ARG A 202 -18.09 3.80 3.55
CA ARG A 202 -17.35 3.37 2.37
C ARG A 202 -16.66 4.59 1.76
N SER A 203 -15.39 4.79 2.08
CA SER A 203 -14.54 5.77 1.37
C SER A 203 -14.42 5.34 -0.09
N SER A 204 -14.60 6.28 -1.02
CA SER A 204 -14.37 6.08 -2.45
C SER A 204 -13.00 5.43 -2.71
N PRO A 205 -12.87 4.53 -3.71
CA PRO A 205 -11.58 3.95 -4.04
C PRO A 205 -10.59 5.08 -4.37
N THR A 206 -9.46 5.07 -3.66
CA THR A 206 -8.35 5.98 -3.94
C THR A 206 -7.35 5.18 -4.76
N PHE A 207 -7.13 5.58 -6.01
CA PHE A 207 -6.13 4.93 -6.86
C PHE A 207 -4.78 5.60 -6.61
N ILE A 208 -3.73 4.80 -6.52
CA ILE A 208 -2.34 5.28 -6.39
C ILE A 208 -1.63 4.88 -7.67
N ASP A 209 -1.02 5.85 -8.37
CA ASP A 209 -0.22 5.56 -9.55
C ASP A 209 1.16 4.98 -9.19
N SER A 210 1.97 4.68 -10.21
CA SER A 210 3.32 4.13 -10.03
C SER A 210 4.29 5.04 -9.28
N ASP A 211 3.96 6.32 -9.16
CA ASP A 211 4.85 7.35 -8.60
C ASP A 211 4.40 7.76 -7.18
N GLY A 212 3.36 7.12 -6.64
CA GLY A 212 2.85 7.39 -5.30
C GLY A 212 1.87 8.55 -5.21
N HIS A 213 1.34 9.03 -6.34
CA HIS A 213 0.35 10.11 -6.34
C HIS A 213 -1.06 9.58 -6.07
N TYR A 214 -1.78 10.28 -5.19
CA TYR A 214 -3.16 9.99 -4.82
C TYR A 214 -4.12 10.53 -5.89
N ILE A 215 -4.77 9.64 -6.63
CA ILE A 215 -5.92 9.97 -7.48
C ILE A 215 -7.18 9.77 -6.63
N GLY A 216 -7.56 10.84 -5.92
CA GLY A 216 -8.81 10.88 -5.19
C GLY A 216 -9.98 11.00 -6.17
N LEU A 217 -10.81 9.96 -6.30
CA LEU A 217 -12.18 10.15 -6.74
C LEU A 217 -12.90 10.93 -5.64
N LEU A 218 -13.09 12.23 -5.88
CA LEU A 218 -13.90 13.09 -5.03
C LEU A 218 -15.19 12.33 -4.65
N PRO A 219 -15.55 12.28 -3.35
CA PRO A 219 -16.77 11.63 -2.94
C PRO A 219 -17.92 12.20 -3.76
N ALA A 220 -18.79 11.32 -4.26
CA ALA A 220 -20.04 11.69 -4.89
C ALA A 220 -20.99 12.32 -3.85
N GLN A 221 -20.59 13.42 -3.23
CA GLN A 221 -21.53 14.42 -2.73
C GLN A 221 -21.91 15.28 -3.93
N ASN A 222 -22.74 14.67 -4.78
CA ASN A 222 -23.66 15.27 -5.75
C ASN A 222 -23.56 16.81 -5.81
N PRO A 223 -22.59 17.40 -6.56
CA PRO A 223 -22.86 18.72 -7.08
C PRO A 223 -24.05 18.51 -8.00
N VAL A 224 -25.16 19.19 -7.72
CA VAL A 224 -26.32 19.23 -8.61
C VAL A 224 -25.88 19.93 -9.89
N VAL A 225 -25.17 19.19 -10.74
CA VAL A 225 -24.96 19.46 -12.15
C VAL A 225 -26.10 18.72 -12.81
N ASN A 226 -27.07 19.47 -13.32
CA ASN A 226 -28.23 18.93 -14.02
C ASN A 226 -27.74 18.29 -15.34
N GLY A 227 -27.26 17.06 -15.27
CA GLY A 227 -26.70 16.29 -16.37
C GLY A 227 -25.87 15.12 -15.88
N THR A 228 -26.19 13.91 -16.32
CA THR A 228 -25.49 12.67 -15.97
C THR A 228 -24.01 12.76 -16.34
N LEU A 229 -23.13 12.84 -15.35
CA LEU A 229 -21.68 12.81 -15.53
C LEU A 229 -21.26 11.35 -15.79
N ASN A 230 -20.77 11.05 -16.99
CA ASN A 230 -20.03 9.81 -17.20
C ASN A 230 -18.62 10.04 -16.67
N THR A 231 -18.32 9.57 -15.46
CA THR A 231 -16.98 9.58 -14.86
C THR A 231 -16.04 8.55 -15.50
N ASP A 232 -16.22 8.25 -16.78
CA ASP A 232 -15.33 7.38 -17.53
C ASP A 232 -14.23 8.24 -18.15
N THR A 233 -13.01 8.05 -17.64
CA THR A 233 -11.74 8.55 -18.19
C THR A 233 -11.21 9.86 -17.58
N ILE A 234 -10.65 9.77 -16.36
CA ILE A 234 -9.48 10.57 -15.97
C ILE A 234 -8.26 9.84 -16.55
N ALA A 235 -8.10 9.84 -17.87
CA ALA A 235 -6.89 9.30 -18.50
C ALA A 235 -6.45 10.28 -19.58
N SER A 236 -5.23 10.79 -19.38
CA SER A 236 -4.54 11.66 -20.31
C SER A 236 -4.13 10.88 -21.56
N VAL A 237 -5.06 10.69 -22.50
CA VAL A 237 -4.68 10.29 -23.85
C VAL A 237 -4.53 11.58 -24.66
N GLY A 238 -3.31 12.16 -24.64
CA GLY A 238 -2.93 13.28 -25.52
C GLY A 238 -2.68 14.65 -24.89
N GLY A 239 -1.95 14.74 -23.77
CA GLY A 239 -1.37 16.01 -23.30
C GLY A 239 -2.24 16.91 -22.42
N ALA A 240 -3.39 16.42 -21.95
CA ALA A 240 -4.21 17.09 -20.93
C ALA A 240 -4.03 16.45 -19.54
N ALA A 241 -3.90 17.26 -18.50
CA ALA A 241 -3.73 16.82 -17.12
C ALA A 241 -5.03 16.25 -16.54
N VAL A 242 -6.19 16.85 -16.88
CA VAL A 242 -7.52 16.40 -16.44
C VAL A 242 -8.56 16.78 -17.50
N SER A 243 -9.46 15.87 -17.88
CA SER A 243 -10.59 16.18 -18.76
C SER A 243 -11.92 15.61 -18.24
N VAL A 244 -12.99 16.38 -18.36
CA VAL A 244 -14.38 15.96 -18.07
C VAL A 244 -15.15 15.92 -19.39
N SER A 245 -15.66 14.75 -19.75
CA SER A 245 -16.45 14.53 -20.97
C SER A 245 -17.94 14.50 -20.66
N TYR A 246 -18.76 15.03 -21.58
CA TYR A 246 -20.22 15.02 -21.51
C TYR A 246 -20.80 13.98 -22.48
N ASN A 247 -22.00 13.45 -22.19
CA ASN A 247 -22.65 12.38 -22.97
C ASN A 247 -22.84 12.68 -24.47
N ASN A 248 -22.82 13.95 -24.86
CA ASN A 248 -22.96 14.37 -26.25
C ASN A 248 -21.61 14.52 -26.98
N GLY A 249 -20.49 14.10 -26.36
CA GLY A 249 -19.16 14.06 -26.98
C GLY A 249 -18.26 15.27 -26.71
N GLY A 250 -18.80 16.38 -26.23
CA GLY A 250 -17.98 17.54 -25.82
C GLY A 250 -17.17 17.24 -24.55
N ARG A 251 -16.05 17.94 -24.33
CA ARG A 251 -15.26 17.83 -23.10
C ARG A 251 -14.65 19.17 -22.67
N VAL A 252 -14.36 19.31 -21.38
CA VAL A 252 -13.55 20.41 -20.84
C VAL A 252 -12.27 19.81 -20.27
N ALA A 253 -11.11 20.33 -20.65
CA ALA A 253 -9.83 19.83 -20.23
C ALA A 253 -8.92 20.94 -19.68
N PHE A 254 -8.17 20.62 -18.63
CA PHE A 254 -7.01 21.38 -18.19
C PHE A 254 -5.77 20.78 -18.88
N GLN A 255 -5.13 21.57 -19.73
CA GLN A 255 -3.94 21.17 -20.47
C GLN A 255 -2.68 21.34 -19.62
N ASN A 256 -1.60 20.65 -20.01
CA ASN A 256 -0.32 20.69 -19.29
C ASN A 256 0.36 22.07 -19.30
N ASP A 257 -0.05 22.95 -20.21
CA ASP A 257 0.39 24.34 -20.31
C ASP A 257 -0.40 25.29 -19.39
N GLY A 258 -1.33 24.76 -18.57
CA GLY A 258 -2.17 25.53 -17.65
C GLY A 258 -3.44 26.08 -18.29
N ASN A 259 -3.69 25.80 -19.57
CA ASN A 259 -4.87 26.30 -20.27
C ASN A 259 -6.11 25.45 -19.94
N MET A 260 -7.27 26.11 -19.79
CA MET A 260 -8.58 25.46 -19.72
C MET A 260 -9.23 25.51 -21.09
N VAL A 261 -9.47 24.35 -21.69
CA VAL A 261 -9.95 24.21 -23.07
C VAL A 261 -11.25 23.43 -23.13
N GLY A 262 -12.29 24.01 -23.70
CA GLY A 262 -13.54 23.34 -24.04
C GLY A 262 -13.54 22.87 -25.48
N TYR A 263 -13.85 21.60 -25.71
CA TYR A 263 -13.91 20.96 -27.01
C TYR A 263 -15.36 20.62 -27.41
N SER A 264 -15.64 20.69 -28.71
CA SER A 264 -16.85 20.19 -29.32
C SER A 264 -16.86 18.65 -29.37
N PRO A 265 -18.01 18.02 -29.69
CA PRO A 265 -18.07 16.58 -29.98
C PRO A 265 -17.19 16.11 -31.13
N SER A 266 -16.81 17.00 -32.04
CA SER A 266 -15.91 16.74 -33.17
C SER A 266 -14.43 16.96 -32.84
N ASN A 267 -14.08 17.22 -31.58
CA ASN A 267 -12.73 17.60 -31.10
C ASN A 267 -12.25 18.99 -31.52
N ASP A 268 -13.13 19.86 -32.02
CA ASP A 268 -12.77 21.25 -32.30
C ASP A 268 -12.69 22.06 -31.01
N VAL A 269 -11.80 23.05 -30.94
CA VAL A 269 -11.68 23.92 -29.76
C VAL A 269 -12.78 24.97 -29.77
N ASN A 270 -13.76 24.86 -28.88
CA ASN A 270 -14.82 25.86 -28.71
C ASN A 270 -14.30 27.10 -27.97
N PHE A 271 -13.56 26.87 -26.88
CA PHE A 271 -12.91 27.94 -26.11
C PHE A 271 -11.60 27.45 -25.50
N ALA A 272 -10.64 28.35 -25.38
CA ALA A 272 -9.41 28.16 -24.62
C ALA A 272 -9.18 29.40 -23.75
N LEU A 273 -8.99 29.19 -22.45
CA LEU A 273 -8.65 30.22 -21.47
C LEU A 273 -7.24 29.95 -20.97
N GLY A 274 -6.32 30.89 -21.16
CA GLY A 274 -4.90 30.63 -20.99
C GLY A 274 -4.06 31.88 -20.69
N THR A 275 -2.79 31.66 -20.36
CA THR A 275 -1.85 32.71 -19.94
C THR A 275 -1.39 33.61 -21.08
N GLU A 276 -1.42 33.15 -22.33
CA GLU A 276 -0.81 33.89 -23.44
C GLU A 276 -1.77 34.30 -24.56
N SER A 277 -2.95 33.68 -24.71
CA SER A 277 -4.04 34.15 -25.58
C SER A 277 -5.30 33.30 -25.39
N SER A 278 -6.43 33.93 -25.07
CA SER A 278 -7.73 33.25 -25.04
C SER A 278 -8.33 33.21 -26.45
N ILE A 279 -8.58 32.01 -26.98
CA ILE A 279 -9.21 31.81 -28.28
C ILE A 279 -10.65 31.35 -28.07
N VAL A 280 -11.60 32.00 -28.73
CA VAL A 280 -13.01 31.58 -28.77
C VAL A 280 -13.38 31.30 -30.24
N GLN A 281 -13.59 30.04 -30.60
CA GLN A 281 -14.09 29.66 -31.93
C GLN A 281 -15.59 29.35 -31.83
N GLY A 282 -16.41 30.40 -31.83
CA GLY A 282 -17.86 30.30 -31.78
C GLY A 282 -18.51 31.31 -30.83
N PRO A 283 -19.84 31.32 -30.69
CA PRO A 283 -20.52 32.18 -29.73
C PRO A 283 -20.16 31.78 -28.29
N LEU A 284 -19.55 32.69 -27.52
CA LEU A 284 -19.39 32.52 -26.07
C LEU A 284 -20.58 33.18 -25.37
N ALA A 285 -21.37 32.40 -24.61
CA ALA A 285 -22.47 32.94 -23.82
C ALA A 285 -22.20 32.77 -22.32
N ILE A 286 -22.16 33.88 -21.58
CA ILE A 286 -22.14 33.90 -20.12
C ILE A 286 -23.56 34.23 -19.65
N ASN A 287 -24.25 33.26 -19.07
CA ASN A 287 -25.65 33.38 -18.66
C ASN A 287 -25.79 33.23 -17.13
N SER A 288 -26.42 34.20 -16.49
CA SER A 288 -26.72 34.22 -15.05
C SER A 288 -28.19 33.89 -14.74
N GLY A 289 -28.95 33.37 -15.71
CA GLY A 289 -30.40 33.15 -15.64
C GLY A 289 -31.24 34.42 -15.85
N LYS A 290 -30.70 35.60 -15.52
CA LYS A 290 -31.34 36.91 -15.72
C LYS A 290 -30.65 37.79 -16.76
N TYR A 291 -29.31 37.70 -16.83
CA TYR A 291 -28.48 38.45 -17.77
C TYR A 291 -27.64 37.49 -18.59
N ALA A 292 -27.57 37.73 -19.90
CA ALA A 292 -26.72 37.00 -20.83
C ALA A 292 -25.79 37.97 -21.56
N LEU A 293 -24.49 37.73 -21.44
CA LEU A 293 -23.45 38.32 -22.30
C LEU A 293 -23.10 37.30 -23.38
N THR A 294 -23.21 37.69 -24.64
CA THR A 294 -22.85 36.84 -25.78
C THR A 294 -21.74 37.50 -26.59
N LEU A 295 -20.64 36.79 -26.86
CA LEU A 295 -19.60 37.21 -27.79
C LEU A 295 -19.67 36.33 -29.02
N THR A 296 -20.09 36.89 -30.15
CA THR A 296 -20.19 36.16 -31.43
C THR A 296 -19.12 36.68 -32.38
N PRO A 297 -18.01 35.95 -32.58
CA PRO A 297 -16.87 36.45 -33.35
C PRO A 297 -17.17 36.64 -34.84
N THR A 298 -18.19 35.96 -35.38
CA THR A 298 -18.55 35.99 -36.80
C THR A 298 -20.02 36.32 -36.98
N THR A 299 -20.36 37.61 -37.05
CA THR A 299 -21.69 38.09 -37.42
C THR A 299 -21.60 38.92 -38.69
N ILE A 300 -22.48 38.70 -39.67
CA ILE A 300 -22.53 39.54 -40.87
C ILE A 300 -23.42 40.75 -40.58
N VAL A 301 -22.85 41.95 -40.66
CA VAL A 301 -23.59 43.22 -40.59
C VAL A 301 -23.30 44.02 -41.84
N ASN A 302 -24.35 44.40 -42.57
CA ASN A 302 -24.25 45.10 -43.86
C ASN A 302 -23.31 44.41 -44.86
N GLY A 303 -23.30 43.07 -44.90
CA GLY A 303 -22.48 42.29 -45.82
C GLY A 303 -21.02 42.07 -45.40
N TYR A 304 -20.59 42.62 -44.25
CA TYR A 304 -19.23 42.46 -43.75
C TYR A 304 -19.19 41.63 -42.46
N PRO A 305 -18.24 40.70 -42.29
CA PRO A 305 -18.04 39.98 -41.04
C PRO A 305 -17.52 40.92 -39.95
N ARG A 306 -18.22 40.96 -38.83
CA ARG A 306 -17.92 41.72 -37.61
C ARG A 306 -18.12 40.83 -36.38
N GLY A 307 -17.42 41.14 -35.30
CA GLY A 307 -17.77 40.60 -33.98
C GLY A 307 -19.08 41.22 -33.49
N ALA A 308 -19.86 40.48 -32.70
CA ALA A 308 -21.02 41.00 -31.99
C ALA A 308 -20.87 40.76 -30.49
N ILE A 309 -21.22 41.78 -29.70
CA ILE A 309 -21.31 41.74 -28.24
C ILE A 309 -22.78 41.92 -27.90
N GLY A 310 -23.45 40.84 -27.51
CA GLY A 310 -24.83 40.82 -27.06
C GLY A 310 -24.93 41.01 -25.56
N TRP A 311 -25.82 41.88 -25.10
CA TRP A 311 -26.20 42.01 -23.68
C TRP A 311 -27.72 42.14 -23.58
N THR A 312 -28.38 41.19 -22.91
CA THR A 312 -29.84 41.21 -22.64
C THR A 312 -30.71 41.55 -23.86
N GLY A 313 -30.43 40.95 -25.01
CA GLY A 313 -31.20 41.15 -26.25
C GLY A 313 -30.78 42.36 -27.09
N SER A 314 -29.79 43.14 -26.66
CA SER A 314 -29.17 44.21 -27.46
C SER A 314 -27.82 43.74 -28.01
N ASN A 315 -27.58 43.91 -29.31
CA ASN A 315 -26.31 43.56 -29.95
C ASN A 315 -25.52 44.81 -30.35
N TRP A 316 -24.25 44.82 -30.00
CA TRP A 316 -23.27 45.84 -30.37
C TRP A 316 -22.26 45.23 -31.31
N TYR A 317 -21.93 45.91 -32.41
CA TYR A 317 -21.03 45.37 -33.44
C TYR A 317 -19.78 46.22 -33.54
N PRO A 318 -18.72 45.91 -32.75
CA PRO A 318 -17.42 46.55 -32.92
C PRO A 318 -16.84 46.16 -34.28
N GLY A 319 -16.41 47.16 -35.05
CA GLY A 319 -15.60 46.96 -36.24
C GLY A 319 -14.11 47.14 -35.95
N GLY A 320 -13.28 46.53 -36.79
CA GLY A 320 -11.83 46.78 -36.79
C GLY A 320 -11.46 48.21 -37.19
N ASP A 321 -12.43 49.00 -37.65
CA ASP A 321 -12.36 50.42 -37.98
C ASP A 321 -12.61 51.35 -36.77
N GLY A 322 -12.81 50.79 -35.56
CA GLY A 322 -13.13 51.56 -34.35
C GLY A 322 -14.59 52.02 -34.27
N ALA A 323 -15.44 51.64 -35.21
CA ALA A 323 -16.87 51.95 -35.18
C ALA A 323 -17.63 50.93 -34.33
N ILE A 324 -18.54 51.40 -33.49
CA ILE A 324 -19.49 50.57 -32.74
C ILE A 324 -20.89 50.83 -33.30
N ILE A 325 -21.47 49.81 -33.92
CA ILE A 325 -22.87 49.86 -34.38
C ILE A 325 -23.77 49.40 -33.24
N CYS A 326 -24.71 50.27 -32.85
CA CYS A 326 -25.71 50.03 -31.82
C CYS A 326 -26.92 49.25 -32.38
N PRO A 327 -27.77 48.65 -31.53
CA PRO A 327 -28.97 47.94 -31.97
C PRO A 327 -29.95 48.81 -32.79
N SER A 328 -29.96 50.13 -32.55
CA SER A 328 -30.79 51.08 -33.30
C SER A 328 -30.29 51.38 -34.73
N GLY A 329 -29.17 50.78 -35.15
CA GLY A 329 -28.49 51.09 -36.41
C GLY A 329 -27.63 52.36 -36.34
N ASN A 330 -27.62 53.06 -35.20
CA ASN A 330 -26.73 54.20 -34.97
C ASN A 330 -25.29 53.70 -34.82
N MET A 331 -24.35 54.45 -35.38
CA MET A 331 -22.93 54.16 -35.36
C MET A 331 -22.21 55.24 -34.55
N LEU A 332 -21.66 54.85 -33.40
CA LEU A 332 -20.71 55.68 -32.69
C LEU A 332 -19.33 55.39 -33.30
N MET A 333 -18.66 56.41 -33.86
CA MET A 333 -17.35 56.24 -34.48
C MET A 333 -16.34 57.20 -33.83
N GLU A 334 -15.64 56.73 -32.81
CA GLU A 334 -14.49 57.50 -32.30
C GLU A 334 -13.34 57.40 -33.31
N SER A 335 -13.37 58.29 -34.30
CA SER A 335 -12.34 58.47 -35.30
C SER A 335 -11.21 59.34 -34.73
N SER A 336 -10.56 58.90 -33.66
CA SER A 336 -9.31 59.53 -33.25
C SER A 336 -8.20 58.50 -33.21
N LYS A 337 -7.21 58.67 -34.12
CA LYS A 337 -5.84 58.27 -33.79
C LYS A 337 -5.49 59.03 -32.51
N ASN A 338 -4.72 58.42 -31.60
CA ASN A 338 -4.45 58.83 -30.21
C ASN A 338 -4.13 60.33 -29.90
N ASN A 339 -4.05 61.23 -30.90
CA ASN A 339 -3.81 62.66 -30.76
C ASN A 339 -4.74 63.57 -31.59
N ASP A 340 -5.76 63.03 -32.27
CA ASP A 340 -6.70 63.85 -33.06
C ASP A 340 -7.92 64.22 -32.20
N PRO A 341 -8.21 65.51 -31.96
CA PRO A 341 -9.32 65.94 -31.12
C PRO A 341 -10.70 65.69 -31.74
N SER A 342 -10.78 65.19 -32.99
CA SER A 342 -12.04 65.00 -33.70
C SER A 342 -12.78 63.70 -33.30
N PHE A 343 -14.06 63.85 -33.00
CA PHE A 343 -15.03 62.82 -32.68
C PHE A 343 -16.13 62.85 -33.75
N THR A 344 -16.50 61.69 -34.29
CA THR A 344 -17.56 61.58 -35.31
C THR A 344 -18.67 60.67 -34.83
N GLN A 345 -19.93 61.07 -34.99
CA GLN A 345 -21.07 60.20 -34.70
C GLN A 345 -21.98 60.16 -35.91
N ARG A 346 -22.46 58.96 -36.24
CA ARG A 346 -23.40 58.74 -37.34
C ARG A 346 -24.67 58.09 -36.80
N PHE A 347 -25.82 58.71 -37.00
CA PHE A 347 -27.06 58.22 -36.41
C PHE A 347 -28.25 58.56 -37.28
N THR A 348 -29.31 57.75 -37.20
CA THR A 348 -30.55 57.97 -37.96
C THR A 348 -31.65 58.38 -36.99
N VAL A 349 -32.38 59.45 -37.34
CA VAL A 349 -33.58 59.87 -36.62
C VAL A 349 -34.72 60.11 -37.59
N ASN A 350 -35.95 59.84 -37.17
CA ASN A 350 -37.11 60.30 -37.91
C ASN A 350 -37.30 61.79 -37.63
N ALA A 351 -37.24 62.60 -38.68
CA ALA A 351 -37.33 64.05 -38.56
C ALA A 351 -38.21 64.64 -39.67
N SER A 352 -38.83 65.76 -39.37
CA SER A 352 -39.63 66.59 -40.27
C SER A 352 -39.08 68.03 -40.28
N HIS A 353 -39.71 68.91 -41.04
CA HIS A 353 -39.41 70.34 -41.02
C HIS A 353 -39.42 70.90 -39.58
N ASP A 354 -38.48 71.78 -39.25
CA ASP A 354 -38.25 72.40 -37.92
C ASP A 354 -37.93 71.43 -36.77
N THR A 355 -37.49 70.20 -37.08
CA THR A 355 -37.08 69.26 -36.03
C THR A 355 -35.73 69.67 -35.42
N ALA A 356 -35.70 69.79 -34.09
CA ALA A 356 -34.46 69.89 -33.31
C ALA A 356 -33.89 68.49 -33.04
N VAL A 357 -32.85 68.11 -33.78
CA VAL A 357 -32.18 66.81 -33.68
C VAL A 357 -31.07 66.89 -32.63
N THR A 358 -31.27 66.23 -31.50
CA THR A 358 -30.26 66.14 -30.43
C THR A 358 -29.20 65.10 -30.79
N PHE A 359 -27.94 65.46 -30.56
CA PHE A 359 -26.81 64.58 -30.79
C PHE A 359 -26.75 63.46 -29.74
N PRO A 360 -26.48 62.20 -30.11
CA PRO A 360 -26.32 61.11 -29.16
C PRO A 360 -25.27 61.39 -28.07
N GLN A 361 -24.18 62.05 -28.44
CA GLN A 361 -23.16 62.57 -27.54
C GLN A 361 -22.88 64.04 -27.83
N GLN A 362 -22.71 64.82 -26.76
CA GLN A 362 -22.39 66.23 -26.83
C GLN A 362 -20.91 66.43 -27.19
N PHE A 363 -20.61 67.47 -27.95
CA PHE A 363 -19.25 67.90 -28.26
C PHE A 363 -18.73 68.88 -27.20
N SER A 364 -17.41 69.02 -27.07
CA SER A 364 -16.83 69.95 -26.09
C SER A 364 -17.02 71.43 -26.47
N ASN A 365 -17.23 71.73 -27.75
CA ASN A 365 -17.47 73.08 -28.24
C ASN A 365 -18.43 73.11 -29.44
N ASP A 366 -18.88 74.31 -29.84
CA ASP A 366 -19.85 74.52 -30.90
C ASP A 366 -19.28 74.40 -32.33
N ASN A 367 -17.98 74.09 -32.48
CA ASN A 367 -17.37 73.84 -33.80
C ASN A 367 -17.70 72.41 -34.26
N VAL A 368 -18.94 72.24 -34.72
CA VAL A 368 -19.50 70.96 -35.15
C VAL A 368 -19.86 71.03 -36.64
N GLN A 369 -19.39 70.05 -37.39
CA GLN A 369 -19.74 69.84 -38.79
C GLN A 369 -20.85 68.80 -38.87
N VAL A 370 -21.95 69.13 -39.55
CA VAL A 370 -23.11 68.26 -39.74
C VAL A 370 -23.30 67.99 -41.22
N SER A 371 -23.40 66.71 -41.58
CA SER A 371 -23.90 66.25 -42.87
C SER A 371 -25.15 65.41 -42.61
N ALA A 372 -26.18 65.57 -43.43
CA ALA A 372 -27.41 64.79 -43.31
C ALA A 372 -27.86 64.31 -44.68
N ILE A 373 -28.33 63.08 -44.74
CA ILE A 373 -28.85 62.46 -45.95
C ILE A 373 -30.26 61.96 -45.62
N PRO A 374 -31.31 62.52 -46.25
CA PRO A 374 -32.64 61.96 -46.12
C PRO A 374 -32.66 60.59 -46.78
N GLN A 375 -33.22 59.60 -46.10
CA GLN A 375 -33.42 58.29 -46.67
C GLN A 375 -34.81 58.25 -47.31
N ASP A 376 -34.85 58.15 -48.64
CA ASP A 376 -36.11 58.08 -49.38
C ASP A 376 -36.94 56.89 -48.89
N SER A 377 -38.19 57.16 -48.51
CA SER A 377 -39.17 56.14 -48.10
C SER A 377 -39.78 55.36 -49.27
N GLY A 378 -39.25 55.52 -50.49
CA GLY A 378 -39.73 54.90 -51.72
C GLY A 378 -40.85 55.71 -52.40
N ASN A 379 -40.90 57.02 -52.18
CA ASN A 379 -41.89 57.90 -52.82
C ASN A 379 -41.30 58.71 -54.00
N ASP A 380 -40.04 58.46 -54.37
CA ASP A 380 -39.32 59.11 -55.48
C ASP A 380 -39.28 60.64 -55.37
N HIS A 381 -39.46 61.19 -54.17
CA HIS A 381 -39.41 62.64 -53.97
C HIS A 381 -37.98 63.10 -53.62
N LEU A 382 -37.55 64.18 -54.26
CA LEU A 382 -36.31 64.85 -53.89
C LEU A 382 -36.50 65.58 -52.56
N HIS A 383 -35.75 65.15 -51.56
CA HIS A 383 -35.70 65.80 -50.25
C HIS A 383 -34.46 66.67 -50.16
N VAL A 384 -34.63 67.92 -49.75
CA VAL A 384 -33.55 68.89 -49.51
C VAL A 384 -33.54 69.22 -48.03
N ILE A 385 -32.38 69.05 -47.39
CA ILE A 385 -32.16 69.36 -45.98
C ILE A 385 -31.32 70.63 -45.87
N ASN A 386 -31.82 71.57 -45.07
CA ASN A 386 -31.10 72.77 -44.66
C ASN A 386 -30.85 72.73 -43.15
N PHE A 387 -29.73 73.31 -42.70
CA PHE A 387 -29.37 73.44 -41.29
C PHE A 387 -29.45 74.91 -40.88
N PHE A 388 -30.10 75.23 -39.76
CA PHE A 388 -30.21 76.62 -39.28
C PHE A 388 -29.41 76.90 -38.03
N GLU A 389 -29.45 75.99 -37.06
CA GLU A 389 -28.74 76.11 -35.79
C GLU A 389 -27.94 74.85 -35.61
N VAL A 390 -26.61 74.95 -35.62
CA VAL A 390 -25.69 73.87 -35.27
C VAL A 390 -24.90 74.33 -34.05
N ASN A 391 -24.97 73.57 -32.97
CA ASN A 391 -24.18 73.80 -31.76
C ASN A 391 -23.73 72.45 -31.18
N ARG A 392 -23.02 72.45 -30.06
CA ARG A 392 -22.47 71.22 -29.46
C ARG A 392 -23.50 70.18 -28.98
N PHE A 393 -24.78 70.55 -28.88
CA PHE A 393 -25.85 69.72 -28.34
C PHE A 393 -26.78 69.16 -29.42
N ARG A 394 -27.01 69.92 -30.50
CA ARG A 394 -28.07 69.63 -31.46
C ARG A 394 -27.88 70.34 -32.80
N VAL A 395 -28.69 69.93 -33.77
CA VAL A 395 -28.95 70.67 -35.01
C VAL A 395 -30.45 70.92 -35.21
N ILE A 396 -30.85 72.11 -35.65
CA ILE A 396 -32.21 72.38 -36.15
C ILE A 396 -32.20 72.29 -37.66
N ILE A 397 -33.10 71.45 -38.20
CA ILE A 397 -33.17 71.17 -39.64
C ILE A 397 -34.47 71.67 -40.25
N SER A 398 -34.43 72.08 -41.52
CA SER A 398 -35.60 72.14 -42.39
C SER A 398 -35.47 71.07 -43.46
N ILE A 399 -36.47 70.22 -43.54
CA ILE A 399 -36.61 69.26 -44.63
C ILE A 399 -37.70 69.79 -45.55
N ASN A 400 -37.34 69.99 -46.81
CA ASN A 400 -38.26 70.38 -47.87
C ASN A 400 -38.33 69.26 -48.90
N VAL A 401 -39.54 68.96 -49.36
CA VAL A 401 -39.81 67.93 -50.35
C VAL A 401 -40.24 68.58 -51.66
N TRP A 402 -39.60 68.19 -52.75
CA TRP A 402 -40.00 68.59 -54.10
C TRP A 402 -41.18 67.74 -54.54
N THR A 403 -42.31 68.37 -54.81
CA THR A 403 -43.56 67.69 -55.20
C THR A 403 -43.73 67.56 -56.72
N GLY A 404 -42.67 67.85 -57.50
CA GLY A 404 -42.76 67.99 -58.96
C GLY A 404 -43.03 69.42 -59.44
N SER A 405 -43.62 70.27 -58.59
CA SER A 405 -43.99 71.65 -58.94
C SER A 405 -43.46 72.72 -57.98
N SER A 406 -43.19 72.36 -56.72
CA SER A 406 -42.68 73.29 -55.70
C SER A 406 -41.98 72.54 -54.58
N PHE A 407 -41.17 73.26 -53.80
CA PHE A 407 -40.71 72.77 -52.50
C PHE A 407 -41.79 73.06 -51.45
N THR A 408 -42.16 72.03 -50.70
CA THR A 408 -43.07 72.13 -49.55
C THR A 408 -42.40 71.56 -48.30
N ASN A 409 -42.88 71.95 -47.13
CA ASN A 409 -42.34 71.45 -45.87
C ASN A 409 -42.66 69.96 -45.71
N GLN A 410 -41.66 69.13 -45.41
CA GLN A 410 -41.87 67.73 -45.07
C GLN A 410 -42.50 67.66 -43.67
N ILE A 411 -43.81 67.44 -43.59
CA ILE A 411 -44.56 67.38 -42.32
C ILE A 411 -44.52 65.99 -41.67
N THR A 412 -44.45 64.93 -42.47
CA THR A 412 -44.37 63.55 -41.97
C THR A 412 -42.91 63.22 -41.67
N PRO A 413 -42.56 62.79 -40.44
CA PRO A 413 -41.20 62.42 -40.13
C PRO A 413 -40.67 61.32 -41.06
N ILE A 414 -39.49 61.54 -41.64
CA ILE A 414 -38.77 60.57 -42.47
C ILE A 414 -37.44 60.21 -41.82
N PRO A 415 -36.90 59.01 -42.05
CA PRO A 415 -35.56 58.66 -41.60
C PRO A 415 -34.52 59.57 -42.26
N VAL A 416 -33.74 60.27 -41.44
CA VAL A 416 -32.61 61.09 -41.87
C VAL A 416 -31.36 60.58 -41.17
N MET A 417 -30.34 60.29 -41.97
CA MET A 417 -29.04 59.84 -41.48
C MET A 417 -28.11 61.04 -41.32
N PHE A 418 -27.66 61.29 -40.10
CA PHE A 418 -26.71 62.33 -39.75
C PHE A 418 -25.31 61.75 -39.62
N THR A 419 -24.31 62.48 -40.11
CA THR A 419 -22.89 62.31 -39.78
C THR A 419 -22.44 63.63 -39.17
N VAL A 420 -22.00 63.60 -37.92
CA VAL A 420 -21.66 64.79 -37.16
C VAL A 420 -20.24 64.67 -36.62
N THR A 421 -19.38 65.63 -36.93
CA THR A 421 -17.97 65.66 -36.53
C THR A 421 -17.70 66.90 -35.71
N GLY A 422 -17.00 66.78 -34.59
CA GLY A 422 -16.64 67.91 -33.72
C GLY A 422 -15.59 67.51 -32.70
N ALA A 423 -15.20 68.41 -31.80
CA ALA A 423 -14.26 68.06 -30.73
C ALA A 423 -14.95 67.25 -29.62
N LYS A 424 -14.30 66.19 -29.13
CA LYS A 424 -14.80 65.42 -27.97
C LYS A 424 -14.81 66.27 -26.71
#